data_AF-A0A0A2VZJ2-F1
#
_entry.id   AF-A0A0A2VZJ2-F1
#
_cell.length_a   1.000
_cell.length_b   1.000
_cell.length_c   1.000
_cell.angle_alpha   90.00
_cell.angle_beta   90.00
_cell.angle_gamma   90.00
#
_symmetry.space_group_name_H-M   'P 1'
#
loop_
_entity.id
_entity.type
_entity.pdbx_description
1 polymer ?
#
loop_
_entity_poly.entity_id
_entity_poly.type
_entity_poly.pdbx_seq_one_letter_code
_entity_poly.pdbx_strand_id
1 'polypeptide(L)'
;MYAEKTKSPDGALNAKLRATSSYSPVFKLIDLEPSIRRINGTVSFPENPSIARQFPNTQADAQWEDDIDLIRPIPITREQIIMMGKDPETVAKLEDKDWGLGDNAYVAALDIFHNLHCLNTLRRAAYGAYYNISMDAKNRAGHEEGHLNHCADILFQHISCRYTGSTTTFQ
;
A
#
# COMPACT_ATOMS: atom_id res chain seq x y z
N MET A 1 23.15 -0.85 -8.76
CA MET A 1 24.09 -1.33 -7.72
C MET A 1 23.56 -0.87 -6.38
N TYR A 2 22.94 -1.77 -5.61
CA TYR A 2 22.46 -1.43 -4.27
C TYR A 2 23.66 -1.49 -3.34
N ALA A 3 24.05 -0.35 -2.77
CA ALA A 3 25.10 -0.29 -1.79
C ALA A 3 24.71 -1.15 -0.58
N GLU A 4 25.56 -2.09 -0.19
CA GLU A 4 25.51 -2.71 1.14
C GLU A 4 25.71 -1.60 2.17
N LYS A 5 24.60 -1.01 2.63
CA LYS A 5 24.61 -0.18 3.82
C LYS A 5 24.66 -1.12 5.01
N THR A 6 25.88 -1.24 5.54
CA THR A 6 26.22 -1.89 6.78
C THR A 6 25.27 -1.48 7.90
N LYS A 7 24.88 -2.48 8.71
CA LYS A 7 24.07 -2.34 9.92
C LYS A 7 24.42 -1.07 10.69
N SER A 8 23.41 -0.34 11.14
CA SER A 8 23.55 0.76 12.11
C SER A 8 24.53 0.36 13.22
N PRO A 9 25.52 1.19 13.59
CA PRO A 9 26.70 0.76 14.36
C PRO A 9 26.43 0.04 15.69
N ASP A 10 25.27 0.24 16.33
CA ASP A 10 25.00 -0.31 17.68
C ASP A 10 23.57 -0.88 17.89
N GLY A 11 22.83 -1.27 16.84
CA GLY A 11 21.44 -1.70 17.04
C GLY A 11 20.85 -2.60 15.96
N ALA A 12 19.87 -3.42 16.36
CA ALA A 12 19.07 -4.20 15.41
C ALA A 12 18.36 -3.26 14.42
N LEU A 13 18.28 -3.66 13.15
CA LEU A 13 17.62 -2.88 12.10
C LEU A 13 16.21 -2.45 12.54
N ASN A 14 15.87 -1.19 12.30
CA ASN A 14 14.58 -0.59 12.66
C ASN A 14 14.21 -0.72 14.16
N ALA A 15 15.19 -0.76 15.09
CA ALA A 15 14.93 -1.02 16.53
C ALA A 15 13.79 -0.17 17.13
N LYS A 16 13.74 1.13 16.84
CA LYS A 16 12.67 2.01 17.31
C LYS A 16 11.31 1.65 16.71
N LEU A 17 11.24 1.43 15.40
CA LEU A 17 10.00 1.03 14.72
C LEU A 17 9.51 -0.33 15.23
N ARG A 18 10.41 -1.27 15.48
CA ARG A 18 10.10 -2.59 16.06
C ARG A 18 9.54 -2.50 17.48
N ALA A 19 9.97 -1.51 18.26
CA ALA A 19 9.49 -1.30 19.63
C ALA A 19 8.10 -0.64 19.68
N THR A 20 7.70 0.07 18.63
CA THR A 20 6.46 0.86 18.59
C THR A 20 5.45 0.40 17.54
N SER A 21 5.69 -0.73 16.88
CA SER A 21 4.83 -1.26 15.82
C SER A 21 4.49 -2.73 16.07
N SER A 22 3.40 -3.20 15.47
CA SER A 22 3.13 -4.64 15.35
C SER A 22 4.27 -5.34 14.60
N TYR A 23 4.44 -6.64 14.86
CA TYR A 23 5.47 -7.43 14.17
C TYR A 23 5.29 -7.37 12.65
N SER A 24 6.38 -7.08 11.94
CA SER A 24 6.46 -7.18 10.49
C SER A 24 7.81 -7.78 10.09
N PRO A 25 7.84 -8.77 9.17
CA PRO A 25 9.09 -9.34 8.68
C PRO A 25 9.97 -8.28 8.00
N VAL A 26 9.36 -7.25 7.41
CA VAL A 26 10.06 -6.19 6.66
C VAL A 26 11.02 -5.38 7.53
N PHE A 27 10.77 -5.28 8.84
CA PHE A 27 11.70 -4.60 9.77
C PHE A 27 13.08 -5.25 9.86
N LYS A 28 13.25 -6.50 9.40
CA LYS A 28 14.54 -7.19 9.33
C LYS A 28 15.16 -7.17 7.94
N LEU A 29 14.42 -6.72 6.92
CA LEU A 29 14.81 -6.83 5.50
C LEU A 29 15.34 -5.52 4.93
N ILE A 30 14.71 -4.39 5.30
CA ILE A 30 15.03 -3.08 4.73
C ILE A 30 15.16 -2.04 5.83
N ASP A 31 16.06 -1.08 5.66
CA ASP A 31 16.10 0.11 6.50
C ASP A 31 14.98 1.07 6.08
N LEU A 32 14.08 1.39 7.01
CA LEU A 32 12.92 2.26 6.74
C LEU A 32 13.19 3.73 7.07
N GLU A 33 14.43 4.09 7.43
CA GLU A 33 14.92 5.44 7.78
C GLU A 33 13.85 6.54 7.74
N PRO A 34 13.18 6.83 8.88
CA PRO A 34 12.14 7.84 8.92
C PRO A 34 12.70 9.22 8.56
N SER A 35 11.97 9.97 7.72
CA SER A 35 12.34 11.35 7.35
C SER A 35 11.21 12.31 7.67
N ILE A 36 11.56 13.53 8.09
CA ILE A 36 10.60 14.62 8.27
C ILE A 36 10.23 15.16 6.89
N ARG A 37 8.93 15.15 6.57
CA ARG A 37 8.39 15.68 5.33
C ARG A 37 7.28 16.67 5.65
N ARG A 38 7.23 17.79 4.92
CA ARG A 38 6.12 18.75 5.01
C ARG A 38 4.98 18.27 4.12
N ILE A 39 3.79 18.14 4.68
CA ILE A 39 2.57 17.88 3.91
C ILE A 39 2.18 19.17 3.19
N ASN A 40 1.99 19.11 1.88
CA ASN A 40 1.48 20.22 1.08
C ASN A 40 -0.05 20.14 1.01
N GLY A 41 -0.72 21.06 1.72
CA GLY A 41 -2.18 21.16 1.79
C GLY A 41 -2.79 22.25 0.90
N THR A 42 -2.03 22.84 -0.04
CA THR A 42 -2.52 23.92 -0.90
C THR A 42 -3.73 23.46 -1.72
N VAL A 43 -4.85 24.18 -1.58
CA VAL A 43 -6.13 23.83 -2.21
C VAL A 43 -6.14 24.17 -3.70
N SER A 44 -5.59 25.32 -4.07
CA SER A 44 -5.50 25.74 -5.48
C SER A 44 -4.71 24.71 -6.30
N PHE A 45 -5.06 24.60 -7.58
CA PHE A 45 -4.36 23.69 -8.49
C PHE A 45 -2.97 24.25 -8.81
N PRO A 46 -1.88 23.55 -8.47
CA PRO A 46 -0.52 24.05 -8.70
C PRO A 46 -0.11 23.89 -10.17
N GLU A 47 0.88 24.67 -10.62
CA GLU A 47 1.47 24.51 -11.96
C GLU A 47 2.10 23.12 -12.17
N ASN A 48 2.71 22.57 -11.12
CA ASN A 48 3.33 21.25 -11.11
C ASN A 48 2.63 20.36 -10.07
N PRO A 49 1.44 19.81 -10.39
CA PRO A 49 0.71 18.94 -9.48
C PRO A 49 1.46 17.63 -9.26
N SER A 50 1.33 17.07 -8.05
CA SER A 50 1.74 15.69 -7.81
C SER A 50 0.96 14.76 -8.73
N ILE A 51 1.51 13.58 -9.02
CA ILE A 51 0.84 12.58 -9.88
C ILE A 51 -0.58 12.24 -9.42
N ALA A 52 -0.84 12.26 -8.10
CA ALA A 52 -2.16 12.01 -7.53
C ALA A 52 -3.18 13.15 -7.78
N ARG A 53 -2.71 14.36 -8.14
CA ARG A 53 -3.54 15.54 -8.43
C ARG A 53 -3.71 15.81 -9.93
N GLN A 54 -2.98 15.11 -10.79
CA GLN A 54 -3.08 15.31 -12.24
C GLN A 54 -4.45 14.90 -12.78
N PHE A 55 -4.90 15.59 -13.83
CA PHE A 55 -5.99 15.08 -14.66
C PHE A 55 -5.58 13.78 -15.36
N PRO A 56 -6.54 12.93 -15.78
CA PRO A 56 -6.23 11.69 -16.48
C PRO A 56 -5.31 11.92 -17.67
N ASN A 57 -4.23 11.15 -17.73
CA ASN A 57 -3.26 11.18 -18.81
C ASN A 57 -2.45 9.88 -18.84
N THR A 58 -2.00 9.50 -20.03
CA THR A 58 -1.33 8.21 -20.26
C THR A 58 -0.01 8.05 -19.50
N GLN A 59 0.73 9.13 -19.30
CA GLN A 59 2.01 9.09 -18.58
C GLN A 59 1.80 8.82 -17.08
N ALA A 60 0.85 9.51 -16.46
CA ALA A 60 0.48 9.26 -15.07
C ALA A 60 -0.12 7.87 -14.88
N ASP A 61 -0.97 7.42 -15.80
CA ASP A 61 -1.57 6.09 -15.74
C ASP A 61 -0.50 4.99 -15.80
N ALA A 62 0.46 5.10 -16.72
CA ALA A 62 1.59 4.17 -16.79
C ALA A 62 2.41 4.17 -15.50
N GLN A 63 2.73 5.34 -14.93
CA GLN A 63 3.48 5.40 -13.67
C GLN A 63 2.69 4.82 -12.49
N TRP A 64 1.37 5.02 -12.43
CA TRP A 64 0.53 4.36 -11.44
C TRP A 64 0.58 2.84 -11.60
N GLU A 65 0.40 2.33 -12.82
CA GLU A 65 0.34 0.90 -13.12
C GLU A 65 1.68 0.18 -12.97
N ASP A 66 2.80 0.82 -13.33
CA ASP A 66 4.11 0.18 -13.38
C ASP A 66 4.88 0.27 -12.06
N ASP A 67 4.66 1.32 -11.27
CA ASP A 67 5.49 1.60 -10.09
C ASP A 67 4.72 1.62 -8.77
N ILE A 68 3.47 2.09 -8.77
CA ILE A 68 2.78 2.53 -7.54
C ILE A 68 1.68 1.54 -7.10
N ASP A 69 0.84 1.09 -8.03
CA ASP A 69 -0.36 0.27 -7.81
C ASP A 69 -0.05 -1.25 -7.84
N LEU A 70 1.21 -1.64 -8.01
CA LEU A 70 1.59 -3.04 -8.04
C LEU A 70 1.67 -3.63 -6.63
N ILE A 71 0.75 -4.54 -6.32
CA ILE A 71 0.86 -5.41 -5.14
C ILE A 71 2.04 -6.36 -5.36
N ARG A 72 3.09 -6.19 -4.55
CA ARG A 72 4.29 -7.02 -4.57
C ARG A 72 4.16 -8.11 -3.50
N PRO A 73 3.97 -9.39 -3.89
CA PRO A 73 3.90 -10.49 -2.93
C PRO A 73 5.25 -10.68 -2.24
N ILE A 74 5.19 -10.94 -0.94
CA ILE A 74 6.30 -11.26 -0.06
C ILE A 74 6.02 -12.65 0.51
N PRO A 75 6.84 -13.66 0.17
CA PRO A 75 6.71 -14.97 0.78
C PRO A 75 7.00 -14.89 2.29
N ILE A 76 6.10 -15.45 3.09
CA ILE A 76 6.26 -15.57 4.55
C ILE A 76 5.98 -16.99 5.02
N THR A 77 6.51 -17.35 6.18
CA THR A 77 6.29 -18.69 6.78
C THR A 77 5.11 -18.70 7.74
N ARG A 78 4.64 -19.90 8.09
CA ARG A 78 3.62 -20.12 9.12
C ARG A 78 3.97 -19.43 10.46
N GLU A 79 5.23 -19.52 10.88
CA GLU A 79 5.71 -18.91 12.13
C GLU A 79 5.60 -17.38 12.06
N GLN A 80 5.87 -16.80 10.90
CA GLN A 80 5.74 -15.35 10.72
C GLN A 80 4.28 -14.90 10.77
N ILE A 81 3.34 -15.68 10.22
CA ILE A 81 1.90 -15.42 10.35
C ILE A 81 1.47 -15.41 11.82
N ILE A 82 1.93 -16.39 12.60
CA ILE A 82 1.62 -16.48 14.03
C ILE A 82 2.20 -15.28 14.78
N MET A 83 3.44 -14.87 14.49
CA MET A 83 4.04 -13.67 15.09
C MET A 83 3.28 -12.39 14.70
N MET A 84 2.60 -12.37 13.56
CA MET A 84 1.70 -11.27 13.15
C MET A 84 0.33 -11.32 13.83
N GLY A 85 0.04 -12.33 14.66
CA GLY A 85 -1.25 -12.50 15.34
C GLY A 85 -2.38 -12.96 14.43
N LYS A 86 -2.06 -13.55 13.27
CA LYS A 86 -3.03 -14.04 12.29
C LYS A 86 -3.18 -15.57 12.39
N ASP A 87 -4.30 -16.10 11.92
CA ASP A 87 -4.54 -17.53 11.81
C ASP A 87 -3.98 -18.08 10.48
N PRO A 88 -2.93 -18.94 10.50
CA PRO A 88 -2.36 -19.53 9.29
C PRO A 88 -3.35 -20.30 8.42
N GLU A 89 -4.42 -20.83 9.00
CA GLU A 89 -5.42 -21.61 8.25
C GLU A 89 -6.33 -20.73 7.38
N THR A 90 -6.33 -19.41 7.63
CA THR A 90 -7.10 -18.42 6.85
C THR A 90 -6.27 -17.66 5.82
N VAL A 91 -4.95 -17.83 5.83
CA VAL A 91 -4.02 -17.10 4.95
C VAL A 91 -3.74 -17.91 3.69
N ALA A 92 -3.84 -17.26 2.54
CA ALA A 92 -3.55 -17.89 1.26
C ALA A 92 -2.08 -18.36 1.17
N LYS A 93 -1.90 -19.56 0.61
CA LYS A 93 -0.58 -20.14 0.33
C LYS A 93 -0.07 -19.71 -1.04
N LEU A 94 1.25 -19.71 -1.17
CA LEU A 94 1.92 -19.65 -2.47
C LEU A 94 2.09 -21.07 -2.98
N GLU A 95 1.52 -21.37 -4.14
CA GLU A 95 1.56 -22.70 -4.74
C GLU A 95 3.00 -23.11 -5.09
N ASP A 96 3.47 -24.24 -4.56
CA ASP A 96 4.85 -24.70 -4.75
C ASP A 96 5.19 -24.91 -6.23
N LYS A 97 4.22 -25.36 -7.04
CA LYS A 97 4.41 -25.53 -8.48
C LYS A 97 4.79 -24.24 -9.22
N ASP A 98 4.39 -23.08 -8.68
CA ASP A 98 4.63 -21.78 -9.30
C ASP A 98 5.81 -21.04 -8.64
N TRP A 99 6.08 -21.30 -7.35
CA TRP A 99 7.04 -20.54 -6.55
C TRP A 99 8.27 -21.34 -6.08
N GLY A 100 8.19 -22.67 -6.00
CA GLY A 100 9.30 -23.55 -5.57
C GLY A 100 9.74 -23.33 -4.11
N LEU A 101 8.83 -22.97 -3.22
CA LEU A 101 9.10 -22.60 -1.83
C LEU A 101 8.62 -23.64 -0.79
N GLY A 102 8.04 -24.74 -1.25
CA GLY A 102 7.44 -25.79 -0.44
C GLY A 102 6.14 -25.39 0.26
N ASP A 103 5.61 -26.31 1.08
CA ASP A 103 4.28 -26.17 1.72
C ASP A 103 4.18 -25.10 2.82
N ASN A 104 5.33 -24.55 3.24
CA ASN A 104 5.45 -23.50 4.26
C ASN A 104 5.65 -22.11 3.65
N ALA A 105 4.99 -21.84 2.52
CA ALA A 105 5.04 -20.55 1.83
C ALA A 105 3.64 -19.92 1.75
N TYR A 106 3.52 -18.72 2.29
CA TYR A 106 2.28 -17.96 2.34
C TYR A 106 2.47 -16.59 1.72
N VAL A 107 1.37 -16.04 1.18
CA VAL A 107 1.40 -14.72 0.56
C VAL A 107 1.16 -13.63 1.61
N ALA A 108 2.09 -12.67 1.66
CA ALA A 108 1.87 -11.38 2.29
C ALA A 108 2.14 -10.27 1.29
N ALA A 109 1.71 -9.06 1.60
CA ALA A 109 2.10 -7.86 0.89
C ALA A 109 2.25 -6.73 1.91
N LEU A 110 2.99 -5.68 1.55
CA LEU A 110 2.96 -4.46 2.34
C LEU A 110 1.65 -3.71 2.08
N ASP A 111 0.90 -3.43 3.15
CA ASP A 111 -0.38 -2.72 3.09
C ASP A 111 -0.31 -1.35 2.39
N ILE A 112 0.88 -0.72 2.32
CA ILE A 112 1.06 0.54 1.60
C ILE A 112 0.68 0.42 0.12
N PHE A 113 0.97 -0.71 -0.53
CA PHE A 113 0.59 -0.92 -1.92
C PHE A 113 -0.92 -1.12 -2.07
N HIS A 114 -1.58 -1.75 -1.09
CA HIS A 114 -3.04 -1.85 -1.08
C HIS A 114 -3.70 -0.48 -0.87
N ASN A 115 -3.14 0.37 0.00
CA ASN A 115 -3.59 1.75 0.16
C ASN A 115 -3.41 2.58 -1.12
N LEU A 116 -2.27 2.42 -1.80
CA LEU A 116 -2.01 3.09 -3.07
C LEU A 116 -2.95 2.60 -4.18
N HIS A 117 -3.27 1.30 -4.21
CA HIS A 117 -4.29 0.72 -5.08
C HIS A 117 -5.65 1.35 -4.85
N CYS A 118 -6.13 1.35 -3.60
CA CYS A 118 -7.40 1.96 -3.23
C CYS A 118 -7.43 3.46 -3.59
N LEU A 119 -6.33 4.17 -3.38
CA LEU A 119 -6.20 5.58 -3.77
C LEU A 119 -6.30 5.76 -5.29
N ASN A 120 -5.65 4.91 -6.09
CA ASN A 120 -5.74 4.98 -7.55
C ASN A 120 -7.14 4.63 -8.06
N THR A 121 -7.82 3.64 -7.45
CA THR A 121 -9.21 3.30 -7.74
C THR A 121 -10.14 4.49 -7.50
N LEU A 122 -10.01 5.20 -6.37
CA LEU A 122 -10.77 6.43 -6.09
C LEU A 122 -10.41 7.56 -7.06
N ARG A 123 -9.12 7.74 -7.39
CA ARG A 123 -8.65 8.71 -8.38
C ARG A 123 -9.32 8.48 -9.73
N ARG A 124 -9.37 7.24 -10.21
CA ARG A 124 -9.99 6.89 -11.49
C ARG A 124 -11.51 7.06 -11.45
N ALA A 125 -12.16 6.72 -10.34
CA ALA A 125 -13.60 6.91 -10.17
C ALA A 125 -14.02 8.40 -10.26
N ALA A 126 -13.18 9.32 -9.76
CA ALA A 126 -13.41 10.76 -9.92
C ALA A 126 -13.47 11.22 -11.40
N TYR A 127 -12.90 10.42 -12.32
CA TYR A 127 -12.93 10.65 -13.76
C TYR A 127 -13.58 9.48 -14.51
N GLY A 128 -14.68 8.93 -13.96
CA GLY A 128 -15.31 7.72 -14.48
C GLY A 128 -15.64 7.76 -15.98
N ALA A 129 -16.05 8.92 -16.52
CA ALA A 129 -16.30 9.08 -17.96
C ALA A 129 -15.03 8.86 -18.81
N TYR A 130 -13.86 9.31 -18.35
CA TYR A 130 -12.59 9.11 -19.05
C TYR A 130 -12.15 7.64 -18.99
N TYR A 131 -12.29 7.00 -17.83
CA TYR A 131 -11.88 5.61 -17.62
C TYR A 131 -12.95 4.58 -17.99
N ASN A 132 -14.07 5.01 -18.58
CA ASN A 132 -15.21 4.15 -18.90
C ASN A 132 -15.69 3.31 -17.68
N ILE A 133 -15.74 3.95 -16.52
CA ILE A 133 -16.28 3.41 -15.27
C ILE A 133 -17.73 3.88 -15.17
N SER A 134 -18.66 2.92 -15.15
CA SER A 134 -20.08 3.18 -14.96
C SER A 134 -20.52 2.67 -13.59
N MET A 135 -21.23 3.53 -12.86
CA MET A 135 -21.91 3.19 -11.60
C MET A 135 -23.34 2.69 -11.83
N ASP A 136 -23.77 2.54 -13.09
CA ASP A 136 -25.09 1.99 -13.40
C ASP A 136 -25.12 0.49 -13.09
N ALA A 137 -25.85 0.14 -12.03
CA ALA A 137 -26.04 -1.21 -11.53
C ALA A 137 -26.56 -2.21 -12.58
N LYS A 138 -27.08 -1.74 -13.72
CA LYS A 138 -27.60 -2.59 -14.80
C LYS A 138 -26.54 -3.19 -15.72
N ASN A 139 -25.36 -2.60 -15.83
CA ASN A 139 -24.32 -3.02 -16.81
C ASN A 139 -23.07 -3.64 -16.17
N ARG A 140 -22.84 -3.45 -14.87
CA ARG A 140 -21.85 -4.18 -14.09
C ARG A 140 -22.45 -4.43 -12.71
N ALA A 141 -22.86 -5.66 -12.45
CA ALA A 141 -23.57 -6.08 -11.25
C ALA A 141 -22.81 -5.69 -9.97
N GLY A 142 -23.12 -4.53 -9.35
CA GLY A 142 -22.66 -4.10 -8.02
C GLY A 142 -21.14 -4.08 -7.74
N HIS A 143 -20.30 -4.48 -8.69
CA HIS A 143 -18.89 -4.77 -8.46
C HIS A 143 -18.06 -3.50 -8.31
N GLU A 144 -18.28 -2.49 -9.15
CA GLU A 144 -17.53 -1.23 -9.09
C GLU A 144 -17.90 -0.43 -7.83
N GLU A 145 -19.19 -0.36 -7.50
CA GLU A 145 -19.66 0.28 -6.27
C GLU A 145 -19.17 -0.47 -5.03
N GLY A 146 -19.27 -1.80 -5.01
CA GLY A 146 -18.72 -2.63 -3.95
C GLY A 146 -17.21 -2.45 -3.79
N HIS A 147 -16.47 -2.37 -4.90
CA HIS A 147 -15.03 -2.16 -4.88
C HIS A 147 -14.67 -0.77 -4.34
N LEU A 148 -15.37 0.29 -4.75
CA LEU A 148 -15.15 1.64 -4.22
C LEU A 148 -15.46 1.75 -2.72
N ASN A 149 -16.55 1.13 -2.27
CA ASN A 149 -16.90 1.08 -0.85
C ASN A 149 -15.84 0.31 -0.04
N HIS A 150 -15.35 -0.82 -0.56
CA HIS A 150 -14.23 -1.55 0.02
C HIS A 150 -12.96 -0.71 0.10
N CYS A 151 -12.59 -0.01 -0.98
CA CYS A 151 -11.42 0.86 -1.01
C CYS A 151 -11.51 2.00 0.01
N ALA A 152 -12.68 2.63 0.14
CA ALA A 152 -12.91 3.68 1.12
C ALA A 152 -12.77 3.16 2.56
N ASP A 153 -13.31 1.97 2.84
CA ASP A 153 -13.22 1.33 4.16
C ASP A 153 -11.78 0.93 4.53
N ILE A 154 -11.03 0.31 3.61
CA ILE A 154 -9.62 -0.04 3.82
C ILE A 154 -8.79 1.21 4.15
N LEU A 155 -8.95 2.30 3.37
CA LEU A 155 -8.25 3.56 3.64
C LEU A 155 -8.65 4.15 4.99
N PHE A 156 -9.94 4.11 5.34
CA PHE A 156 -10.42 4.58 6.64
C PHE A 156 -9.80 3.79 7.81
N GLN A 157 -9.80 2.46 7.74
CA GLN A 157 -9.19 1.60 8.76
C GLN A 157 -7.69 1.89 8.90
N HIS A 158 -6.97 2.04 7.78
CA HIS A 158 -5.54 2.35 7.79
C HIS A 158 -5.22 3.72 8.41
N ILE A 159 -5.98 4.76 8.05
CA ILE A 159 -5.81 6.11 8.60
C ILE A 159 -6.14 6.12 10.10
N SER A 160 -7.21 5.43 10.51
CA SER A 160 -7.66 5.40 11.90
C SER A 160 -6.69 4.64 12.83
N CYS A 161 -6.07 3.57 12.32
CA CYS A 161 -5.10 2.77 13.10
C CYS A 161 -3.70 3.38 13.11
N ARG A 162 -3.33 4.15 12.08
CA ARG A 162 -2.03 4.83 11.99
C ARG A 162 -2.19 6.31 12.32
N TYR A 163 -2.38 6.60 13.61
CA TYR A 163 -2.33 7.99 14.07
C TYR A 163 -0.95 8.59 13.77
N THR A 164 -0.92 9.63 12.93
CA THR A 164 0.25 10.50 12.78
C THR A 164 -0.07 11.81 13.50
N GLY A 165 0.80 12.27 14.41
CA GLY A 165 0.65 13.55 15.10
C GLY A 165 0.93 14.78 14.22
N SER A 166 0.85 14.63 12.90
CA SER A 166 1.13 15.67 11.92
C SER A 166 -0.06 16.63 11.78
N THR A 167 0.18 17.93 11.86
CA THR A 167 -0.85 18.95 11.68
C THR A 167 -0.83 19.50 10.25
N THR A 168 -1.98 19.44 9.56
CA THR A 168 -2.17 20.12 8.27
C THR A 168 -2.58 21.57 8.50
N THR A 169 -1.91 22.50 7.83
CA THR A 169 -2.33 23.90 7.75
C THR A 169 -2.88 24.16 6.36
N PHE A 170 -3.99 24.88 6.27
CA PHE A 170 -4.61 25.26 5.01
C PHE A 170 -4.04 26.62 4.57
N GLN A 171 -3.56 26.70 3.34
CA GLN A 171 -3.07 27.91 2.68
C GLN A 171 -3.65 27.99 1.26
#